data_AF-A0AAV4IBP0-F1
#
_entry.id   AF-A0AAV4IBP0-F1
#
_cell.length_a   1.000
_cell.length_b   1.000
_cell.length_c   1.000
_cell.angle_alpha   90.00
_cell.angle_beta   90.00
_cell.angle_gamma   90.00
#
_symmetry.space_group_name_H-M   'P 1'
#
loop_
_entity.id
_entity.type
_entity.pdbx_description
1 polymer ?
#
loop_
_entity_poly.entity_id
_entity_poly.type
_entity_poly.pdbx_seq_one_letter_code
_entity_poly.pdbx_strand_id
1 'polypeptide(L)'
;MDPQHMWKLFHKDATLWKNEKFIKFPYVDLFLYRADEDHVWPLTIWMKMITMKRKNSLPPKKGIFEGWPISIPHRPADALRELYPGRIMADCYSQIFHRRARERVPHKQRIYIPCSMLRGIYPLVVRRLDGGGVVEERRLGSKLLSTFNTTYNGFLE
;
A
#
# COMPACT_ATOMS: atom_id res chain seq x y z
N MET A 1 -4.50 -24.72 -10.57
CA MET A 1 -3.46 -24.15 -9.68
C MET A 1 -4.15 -23.76 -8.39
N ASP A 2 -3.85 -24.48 -7.31
CA ASP A 2 -4.44 -24.24 -6.00
C ASP A 2 -3.96 -22.88 -5.46
N PRO A 3 -4.85 -21.92 -5.13
CA PRO A 3 -4.49 -20.59 -4.63
C PRO A 3 -4.03 -20.66 -3.18
N GLN A 4 -2.99 -21.44 -2.88
CA GLN A 4 -2.74 -21.93 -1.52
C GLN A 4 -2.40 -20.86 -0.47
N HIS A 5 -2.10 -19.60 -0.85
CA HIS A 5 -1.59 -18.62 0.12
C HIS A 5 -2.01 -17.16 -0.14
N MET A 6 -3.15 -16.96 -0.80
CA MET A 6 -3.76 -15.64 -1.01
C MET A 6 -5.26 -15.71 -0.76
N TRP A 7 -5.78 -14.85 0.10
CA TRP A 7 -7.21 -14.75 0.38
C TRP A 7 -7.77 -13.43 -0.15
N LYS A 8 -9.03 -13.45 -0.59
CA LYS A 8 -9.78 -12.25 -0.97
C LYS A 8 -10.91 -12.06 0.02
N LEU A 9 -10.93 -10.91 0.68
CA LEU A 9 -12.00 -10.53 1.60
C LEU A 9 -12.89 -9.49 0.93
N PHE A 10 -14.21 -9.71 0.96
CA PHE A 10 -15.20 -8.78 0.46
C PHE A 10 -16.46 -8.87 1.31
N HIS A 11 -17.23 -7.78 1.35
CA HIS A 11 -18.48 -7.76 2.10
C HIS A 11 -19.47 -8.79 1.56
N LYS A 12 -20.26 -9.42 2.42
CA LYS A 12 -21.26 -10.42 2.00
C LYS A 12 -22.26 -9.85 0.97
N ASP A 13 -22.56 -8.55 1.08
CA ASP A 13 -23.51 -7.84 0.22
C ASP A 13 -22.83 -7.14 -0.96
N ALA A 14 -21.52 -7.33 -1.17
CA ALA A 14 -20.83 -6.80 -2.33
C ALA A 14 -21.32 -7.47 -3.62
N THR A 15 -21.25 -6.74 -4.73
CA THR A 15 -21.68 -7.22 -6.04
C THR A 15 -20.63 -8.15 -6.64
N LEU A 16 -21.06 -9.21 -7.32
CA LEU A 16 -20.17 -10.07 -8.10
C LEU A 16 -19.36 -9.23 -9.11
N TRP A 17 -18.08 -9.53 -9.22
CA TRP A 17 -17.19 -8.82 -10.10
C TRP A 17 -17.39 -9.27 -11.55
N LYS A 18 -18.06 -8.47 -12.38
CA LYS A 18 -18.27 -8.77 -13.81
C LYS A 18 -18.75 -10.23 -13.99
N ASN A 19 -17.99 -11.05 -14.73
CA ASN A 19 -18.28 -12.45 -15.04
C ASN A 19 -17.68 -13.45 -14.02
N GLU A 20 -17.19 -12.98 -12.88
CA GLU A 20 -16.67 -13.85 -11.82
C GLU A 20 -17.82 -14.56 -11.10
N LYS A 21 -17.64 -15.84 -10.79
CA LYS A 21 -18.66 -16.66 -10.12
C LYS A 21 -18.65 -16.51 -8.59
N PHE A 22 -17.60 -15.91 -8.03
CA PHE A 22 -17.37 -15.87 -6.58
C PHE A 22 -16.82 -14.53 -6.09
N ILE A 23 -15.84 -13.96 -6.80
CA ILE A 23 -15.16 -12.74 -6.35
C ILE A 23 -16.11 -11.56 -6.46
N LYS A 24 -16.26 -10.80 -5.37
CA LYS A 24 -17.08 -9.58 -5.30
C LYS A 24 -16.21 -8.33 -5.18
N PHE A 25 -16.75 -7.16 -5.52
CA PHE A 25 -16.06 -5.86 -5.40
C PHE A 25 -16.85 -4.84 -4.57
N PRO A 26 -16.19 -4.00 -3.74
CA PRO A 26 -14.76 -3.95 -3.40
C PRO A 26 -14.24 -5.19 -2.65
N TYR A 27 -12.94 -5.48 -2.80
CA TYR A 27 -12.25 -6.54 -2.06
C TYR A 27 -10.88 -6.11 -1.55
N VAL A 28 -10.41 -6.78 -0.49
CA VAL A 28 -9.06 -6.71 0.08
C VAL A 28 -8.32 -8.02 -0.25
N ASP A 29 -7.08 -7.90 -0.73
CA ASP A 29 -6.19 -9.03 -0.91
C ASP A 29 -5.34 -9.24 0.34
N LEU A 30 -5.38 -10.44 0.92
CA LEU A 30 -4.48 -10.87 1.98
C LEU A 30 -3.42 -11.80 1.39
N PHE A 31 -2.16 -11.47 1.62
CA PHE A 31 -1.01 -12.26 1.19
C PHE A 31 -0.30 -12.84 2.41
N LEU A 32 -0.05 -14.14 2.39
CA LEU A 32 0.69 -14.81 3.45
C LEU A 32 2.19 -14.76 3.20
N TYR A 33 2.95 -14.60 4.28
CA TYR A 33 4.41 -14.51 4.28
C TYR A 33 5.00 -15.54 5.24
N ARG A 34 6.22 -15.96 4.95
CA ARG A 34 7.08 -16.73 5.86
C ARG A 34 8.32 -15.89 6.17
N ALA A 35 8.98 -16.20 7.27
CA ALA A 35 10.21 -15.57 7.67
C ALA A 35 11.18 -16.60 8.25
N ASP A 36 12.48 -16.38 8.03
CA ASP A 36 13.58 -17.03 8.75
C ASP A 36 14.30 -15.99 9.61
N GLU A 37 15.57 -16.23 9.94
CA GLU A 37 16.40 -15.35 10.77
C GLU A 37 16.63 -13.97 10.11
N ASP A 38 16.77 -13.92 8.79
CA ASP A 38 17.22 -12.73 8.07
C ASP A 38 16.20 -12.16 7.08
N HIS A 39 15.26 -12.97 6.59
CA HIS A 39 14.39 -12.64 5.48
C HIS A 39 12.91 -12.89 5.77
N VAL A 40 12.08 -12.18 5.00
CA VAL A 40 10.63 -12.33 4.93
C VAL A 40 10.26 -12.42 3.46
N TRP A 41 9.51 -13.45 3.06
CA TRP A 41 9.11 -13.66 1.67
C TRP A 41 7.65 -14.13 1.56
N PRO A 42 6.95 -13.77 0.47
CA PRO A 42 5.58 -14.15 0.26
C PRO A 42 5.48 -15.62 -0.14
N LEU A 43 4.43 -16.28 0.35
CA LEU A 43 4.06 -17.63 -0.04
C LEU A 43 3.25 -17.65 -1.36
N THR A 44 2.75 -16.50 -1.79
CA THR A 44 2.02 -16.35 -3.05
C THR A 44 2.98 -16.40 -4.25
N ILE A 45 2.75 -17.35 -5.16
CA ILE A 45 3.68 -17.68 -6.26
C ILE A 45 4.07 -16.49 -7.15
N TRP A 46 3.13 -15.59 -7.44
CA TRP A 46 3.36 -14.44 -8.32
C TRP A 46 4.09 -13.28 -7.63
N MET A 47 4.33 -13.38 -6.33
CA MET A 47 5.05 -12.39 -5.54
C MET A 47 6.44 -12.87 -5.10
N LYS A 48 6.88 -14.07 -5.51
CA LYS A 48 8.15 -14.68 -5.06
C LYS A 48 9.41 -13.81 -5.21
N MET A 49 9.38 -12.81 -6.09
CA MET A 49 10.49 -11.86 -6.28
C MET A 49 10.58 -10.77 -5.20
N ILE A 50 9.61 -10.72 -4.28
CA ILE A 50 9.49 -9.68 -3.24
C ILE A 50 10.03 -10.27 -1.93
N THR A 51 11.35 -10.32 -1.77
CA THR A 51 11.99 -10.71 -0.50
C THR A 51 12.42 -9.44 0.23
N MET A 52 12.17 -9.37 1.53
CA MET A 52 12.52 -8.24 2.39
C MET A 52 13.41 -8.72 3.53
N LYS A 53 14.30 -7.86 4.03
CA LYS A 53 15.01 -8.12 5.29
C LYS A 53 14.06 -8.14 6.48
N ARG A 54 14.22 -9.13 7.36
CA ARG A 54 13.46 -9.30 8.60
C ARG A 54 13.55 -8.07 9.48
N LYS A 55 14.75 -7.52 9.68
CA LYS A 55 14.98 -6.30 10.50
C LYS A 55 14.20 -5.06 10.04
N ASN A 56 13.80 -5.00 8.76
CA ASN A 56 13.02 -3.90 8.20
C ASN A 56 11.50 -4.18 8.27
N SER A 57 11.11 -5.44 8.41
CA SER A 57 9.71 -5.89 8.28
C SER A 57 9.09 -6.31 9.61
N LEU A 58 9.85 -6.98 10.48
CA LEU A 58 9.39 -7.60 11.73
C LEU A 58 10.27 -7.17 12.93
N PRO A 59 9.71 -7.11 14.16
CA PRO A 59 8.28 -7.17 14.45
C PRO A 59 7.56 -5.94 13.88
N PRO A 60 6.30 -6.07 13.44
CA PRO A 60 5.56 -4.94 12.88
C PRO A 60 5.40 -3.83 13.92
N LYS A 61 5.33 -2.59 13.45
CA LYS A 61 4.97 -1.43 14.27
C LYS A 61 3.53 -1.02 14.01
N LYS A 62 2.98 -0.19 14.89
CA LYS A 62 1.73 0.50 14.62
C LYS A 62 1.97 1.66 13.66
N GLY A 63 1.04 1.85 12.74
CA GLY A 63 1.00 2.95 11.78
C GLY A 63 -0.45 3.39 11.58
N ILE A 64 -0.66 4.30 10.62
CA ILE A 64 -1.99 4.82 10.30
C ILE A 64 -2.23 4.73 8.80
N PHE A 65 -3.46 4.40 8.45
CA PHE A 65 -3.95 4.48 7.09
C PHE A 65 -5.40 4.98 7.10
N GLU A 66 -5.64 6.15 6.52
CA GLU A 66 -6.96 6.80 6.46
C GLU A 66 -7.59 6.96 7.85
N GLY A 67 -6.77 7.32 8.84
CA GLY A 67 -7.18 7.49 10.24
C GLY A 67 -7.27 6.21 11.07
N TRP A 68 -7.18 5.03 10.44
CA TRP A 68 -7.24 3.75 11.15
C TRP A 68 -5.86 3.29 11.61
N PRO A 69 -5.70 2.85 12.87
CA PRO A 69 -4.46 2.24 13.31
C PRO A 69 -4.28 0.88 12.62
N ILE A 70 -3.16 0.70 11.95
CA ILE A 70 -2.81 -0.53 11.22
C ILE A 70 -1.44 -1.05 11.63
N SER A 71 -1.17 -2.33 11.38
CA SER A 71 0.18 -2.88 11.48
C SER A 71 0.96 -2.57 10.20
N ILE A 72 2.14 -1.98 10.35
CA ILE A 72 3.06 -1.65 9.25
C ILE A 72 4.43 -2.32 9.49
N PRO A 73 5.28 -2.45 8.45
CA PRO A 73 6.65 -2.91 8.61
C PRO A 73 7.43 -2.15 9.69
N HIS A 74 8.40 -2.82 10.34
CA HIS A 74 9.21 -2.23 11.40
C HIS A 74 9.94 -0.93 10.99
N ARG A 75 10.41 -0.88 9.75
CA ARG A 75 11.08 0.26 9.10
C ARG A 75 10.49 0.44 7.70
N PRO A 76 9.34 1.12 7.57
CA PRO A 76 8.60 1.16 6.31
C PRO A 76 9.39 1.82 5.18
N ALA A 77 10.13 2.90 5.45
CA ALA A 77 10.96 3.56 4.45
C ALA A 77 12.08 2.66 3.92
N ASP A 78 12.75 1.90 4.80
CA ASP A 78 13.78 0.94 4.39
C ASP A 78 13.20 -0.22 3.58
N ALA A 79 12.06 -0.77 4.02
CA ALA A 79 11.38 -1.84 3.29
C ALA A 79 10.94 -1.38 1.89
N LEU A 80 10.42 -0.16 1.76
CA LEU A 80 10.04 0.41 0.46
C LEU A 80 11.25 0.64 -0.45
N ARG A 81 12.37 1.16 0.07
CA ARG A 81 13.61 1.34 -0.69
C ARG A 81 14.18 0.03 -1.21
N GLU A 82 14.08 -1.03 -0.43
CA GLU A 82 14.55 -2.36 -0.80
C GLU A 82 13.69 -2.99 -1.91
N LEU A 83 12.37 -2.83 -1.82
CA LEU A 83 11.42 -3.41 -2.79
C LEU A 83 11.29 -2.61 -4.09
N TYR A 84 11.43 -1.30 -4.02
CA TYR A 84 11.22 -0.37 -5.12
C TYR A 84 12.46 0.49 -5.31
N PRO A 85 13.50 -0.03 -6.01
CA PRO A 85 14.70 0.73 -6.27
C PRO A 85 14.38 2.00 -7.07
N GLY A 86 14.94 3.14 -6.66
CA GLY A 86 14.76 4.44 -7.30
C GLY A 86 14.16 5.51 -6.39
N ARG A 87 13.49 6.49 -6.98
CA ARG A 87 12.92 7.65 -6.28
C ARG A 87 11.47 7.41 -5.83
N ILE A 88 11.14 6.22 -5.33
CA ILE A 88 9.76 5.84 -4.94
C ILE A 88 9.11 6.81 -3.95
N MET A 89 9.92 7.50 -3.14
CA MET A 89 9.44 8.50 -2.17
C MET A 89 9.17 9.89 -2.78
N ALA A 90 9.68 10.16 -3.98
CA ALA A 90 9.58 11.46 -4.65
C ALA A 90 8.81 11.40 -5.98
N ASP A 91 8.80 10.24 -6.63
CA ASP A 91 8.19 10.00 -7.92
C ASP A 91 6.90 9.18 -7.74
N CYS A 92 5.90 9.53 -8.55
CA CYS A 92 4.61 8.90 -8.59
C CYS A 92 4.60 7.90 -9.75
N TYR A 93 4.27 6.64 -9.44
CA TYR A 93 4.30 5.54 -10.38
C TYR A 93 2.90 5.19 -10.84
N SER A 94 2.73 5.06 -12.16
CA SER A 94 1.53 4.48 -12.74
C SER A 94 1.32 3.03 -12.27
N GLN A 95 0.06 2.59 -12.26
CA GLN A 95 -0.30 1.24 -11.80
C GLN A 95 0.38 0.17 -12.67
N ILE A 96 0.88 -0.89 -12.05
CA ILE A 96 1.39 -2.07 -12.77
C ILE A 96 0.29 -3.06 -13.17
N PHE A 97 -0.89 -2.93 -12.55
CA PHE A 97 -2.04 -3.80 -12.72
C PHE A 97 -3.33 -3.03 -12.50
N HIS A 98 -4.22 -3.03 -13.50
CA HIS A 98 -5.54 -2.44 -13.37
C HIS A 98 -6.44 -3.41 -12.60
N ARG A 99 -6.63 -3.16 -11.31
CA ARG A 99 -7.49 -3.99 -10.45
C ARG A 99 -8.90 -4.16 -11.02
N ARG A 100 -9.44 -3.10 -11.65
CA ARG A 100 -10.79 -3.13 -12.24
C ARG A 100 -10.90 -3.93 -13.54
N ALA A 101 -9.88 -3.85 -14.38
CA ALA A 101 -9.84 -4.59 -15.64
C ALA A 101 -9.29 -6.01 -15.46
N ARG A 102 -8.60 -6.28 -14.35
CA ARG A 102 -7.83 -7.51 -14.07
C ARG A 102 -6.72 -7.78 -15.08
N GLU A 103 -6.12 -6.72 -15.62
CA GLU A 103 -5.05 -6.81 -16.61
C GLU A 103 -3.77 -6.14 -16.11
N ARG A 104 -2.63 -6.67 -16.54
CA ARG A 104 -1.33 -6.04 -16.31
C ARG A 104 -1.18 -4.86 -17.25
N VAL A 105 -0.72 -3.73 -16.72
CA VAL A 105 -0.38 -2.58 -17.55
C VAL A 105 0.90 -2.91 -18.32
N PRO A 106 0.90 -2.82 -19.67
CA PRO A 106 2.08 -3.06 -20.49
C PRO A 106 3.26 -2.20 -20.02
N HIS A 107 4.47 -2.77 -20.00
CA HIS A 107 5.65 -2.05 -19.49
C HIS A 107 5.89 -0.72 -20.22
N LYS A 108 5.66 -0.69 -21.55
CA LYS A 108 5.80 0.53 -22.38
C LYS A 108 4.83 1.66 -22.00
N GLN A 109 3.75 1.36 -21.28
CA GLN A 109 2.76 2.32 -20.82
C GLN A 109 2.96 2.72 -19.35
N ARG A 110 3.95 2.12 -18.66
CA ARG A 110 4.27 2.47 -17.28
C ARG A 110 5.11 3.73 -17.27
N ILE A 111 4.55 4.78 -16.70
CA ILE A 111 5.16 6.09 -16.54
C ILE A 111 5.46 6.31 -15.06
N TYR A 112 6.58 6.97 -14.77
CA TYR A 112 6.91 7.55 -13.47
C TYR A 112 7.23 9.03 -13.68
N ILE A 113 6.69 9.89 -12.83
CA ILE A 113 6.91 11.34 -12.86
C ILE A 113 7.10 11.88 -11.44
N PRO A 114 7.78 13.02 -11.24
CA PRO A 114 7.83 13.66 -9.94
C PRO A 114 6.43 13.90 -9.37
N CYS A 115 6.17 13.46 -8.14
CA CYS A 115 4.85 13.65 -7.51
C CYS A 115 4.46 15.13 -7.36
N SER A 116 5.43 16.04 -7.35
CA SER A 116 5.19 17.49 -7.35
C SER A 116 4.36 17.94 -8.54
N MET A 117 4.53 17.33 -9.72
CA MET A 117 3.76 17.64 -10.93
C MET A 117 2.28 17.27 -10.80
N LEU A 118 1.95 16.32 -9.91
CA LEU A 118 0.59 15.83 -9.72
C LEU A 118 -0.16 16.51 -8.57
N ARG A 119 0.50 17.35 -7.76
CA ARG A 119 -0.09 17.99 -6.58
C ARG A 119 -1.41 18.70 -6.87
N GLY A 120 -1.53 19.37 -8.02
CA GLY A 120 -2.74 20.12 -8.41
C GLY A 120 -3.84 19.27 -9.09
N ILE A 121 -3.56 18.01 -9.42
CA ILE A 121 -4.45 17.14 -10.20
C ILE A 121 -4.99 16.00 -9.34
N TYR A 122 -4.14 15.41 -8.51
CA TYR A 122 -4.48 14.28 -7.65
C TYR A 122 -4.41 14.66 -6.17
N PRO A 123 -5.36 14.17 -5.34
CA PRO A 123 -5.25 14.27 -3.90
C PRO A 123 -4.02 13.54 -3.40
N LEU A 124 -3.17 14.22 -2.63
CA LEU A 124 -2.04 13.64 -1.93
C LEU A 124 -2.27 13.70 -0.43
N VAL A 125 -1.83 12.66 0.27
CA VAL A 125 -1.83 12.63 1.74
C VAL A 125 -0.54 13.26 2.24
N VAL A 126 -0.68 14.29 3.07
CA VAL A 126 0.41 14.93 3.81
C VAL A 126 0.26 14.55 5.27
N ARG A 127 1.34 14.11 5.90
CA ARG A 127 1.35 13.74 7.31
C ARG A 127 2.10 14.80 8.11
N ARG A 128 1.56 15.18 9.26
CA ARG A 128 2.24 16.05 10.23
C ARG A 128 2.05 15.52 11.64
N LEU A 129 3.00 15.84 12.52
CA LEU A 129 2.86 15.62 13.95
C LEU A 129 2.09 16.80 14.55
N ASP A 130 1.12 16.51 15.40
CA ASP A 130 0.32 17.51 16.10
C ASP A 130 -0.01 17.03 17.51
N GLY A 131 0.49 17.71 18.54
CA GLY A 131 0.24 17.35 19.94
C GLY A 131 0.65 15.93 20.35
N GLY A 132 1.65 15.34 19.69
CA GLY A 132 2.05 13.94 19.88
C GLY A 132 1.29 12.95 18.99
N GLY A 133 0.18 13.38 18.36
CA GLY A 133 -0.57 12.64 17.37
C GLY A 133 0.02 12.73 15.96
N VAL A 134 -0.35 11.79 15.08
CA VAL A 134 -0.14 11.92 13.63
C VAL A 134 -1.45 12.33 12.97
N VAL A 135 -1.43 13.43 12.24
CA VAL A 135 -2.56 13.94 11.44
C VAL A 135 -2.28 13.68 9.97
N GLU A 136 -3.22 13.03 9.28
CA GLU A 136 -3.18 12.87 7.82
C GLU A 136 -4.12 13.87 7.15
N GLU A 137 -3.58 14.76 6.32
CA GLU A 137 -4.35 15.72 5.53
C GLU A 137 -4.34 15.29 4.07
N ARG A 138 -5.51 15.03 3.49
CA ARG A 138 -5.65 14.80 2.05
C ARG A 138 -5.86 16.13 1.35
N ARG A 139 -4.91 16.54 0.52
CA ARG A 139 -4.87 17.86 -0.13
C ARG A 139 -4.82 17.73 -1.65
N LEU A 140 -5.51 18.63 -2.34
CA LEU A 140 -5.43 18.82 -3.79
C LEU A 140 -4.89 20.23 -4.05
N GLY A 141 -3.63 20.32 -4.42
CA GLY A 141 -2.87 21.57 -4.44
C GLY A 141 -2.82 22.18 -3.05
N SER A 142 -3.30 23.43 -2.92
CA SER A 142 -3.45 24.11 -1.64
C SER A 142 -4.72 23.72 -0.88
N LYS A 143 -5.73 23.18 -1.57
CA LYS A 143 -7.06 22.87 -1.00
C LYS A 143 -7.01 21.63 -0.12
N LEU A 144 -7.43 21.77 1.14
CA LEU A 144 -7.70 20.64 2.02
C LEU A 144 -9.02 19.98 1.61
N LEU A 145 -9.00 18.67 1.36
CA LEU A 145 -10.19 17.89 1.01
C LEU A 145 -10.77 17.16 2.22
N SER A 146 -9.91 16.58 3.04
CA SER A 146 -10.31 15.87 4.27
C SER A 146 -9.14 15.75 5.22
N THR A 147 -9.45 15.66 6.51
CA THR A 147 -8.47 15.40 7.56
C THR A 147 -8.84 14.10 8.26
N PHE A 148 -7.85 13.25 8.45
CA PHE A 148 -7.96 12.05 9.26
C PHE A 148 -7.20 12.30 10.56
N ASN A 149 -7.95 12.51 11.64
CA ASN A 149 -7.41 12.71 12.96
C ASN A 149 -7.37 11.38 13.69
N THR A 150 -6.23 11.03 14.25
CA THR A 150 -6.12 9.90 15.18
C THR A 150 -5.17 10.26 16.31
N THR A 151 -5.57 9.95 17.54
CA THR A 151 -4.76 10.10 18.75
C THR A 151 -3.75 8.97 18.80
N TYR A 152 -2.76 9.02 17.92
CA TYR A 152 -1.68 8.03 17.85
C TYR A 152 -0.33 8.69 18.07
N ASN A 153 0.36 8.27 19.13
CA ASN A 153 1.78 8.57 19.36
C ASN A 153 2.63 7.80 18.35
N GLY A 154 2.78 8.37 17.16
CA GLY A 154 3.46 7.77 16.01
C GLY A 154 4.75 8.45 15.62
N PHE A 155 5.58 7.71 14.87
CA PHE A 155 6.77 8.26 14.23
C PHE A 155 6.45 8.63 12.78
N LEU A 156 6.87 9.82 12.34
CA LEU A 156 6.99 10.15 10.92
C LEU A 156 8.34 9.62 10.44
N GLU A 157 8.39 8.39 9.92
CA GLU A 157 9.51 7.90 9.10
C GLU A 157 9.07 7.75 7.64
#